data_AF-A0A7Z9UAP1-F1
#
_entry.id   AF-A0A7Z9UAP1-F1
#
_cell.length_a   1.000
_cell.length_b   1.000
_cell.length_c   1.000
_cell.angle_alpha   90.00
_cell.angle_beta   90.00
_cell.angle_gamma   90.00
#
_symmetry.space_group_name_H-M   'P 1'
#
loop_
_entity.id
_entity.type
_entity.pdbx_description
1 polymer ?
#
loop_
_entity_poly.entity_id
_entity_poly.type
_entity_poly.pdbx_seq_one_letter_code
_entity_poly.pdbx_strand_id
1 'polypeptide(L)'
;MDFSLLADPSLVFISFIAGVVALATSLNIAARPAAVKTSKVMLAFTMANFFFMLTRFANLFYAPLMAKFVDTAANSGSTGILAGQLRWVILGSALGGLASWILLSTFVEIYRRGIQCLDYRQSLARALMRLARPQAWKVILGAIRRPSNLGVKLFHLDGIPAGFLLANVFATAVWTVGVMAALLVSAELPGMEQTAVLLSGLVNAFAAIAFSVWVDPKAAVITDQAIKGERPEKHVDITAVHLAMGNFLGGVLGLVMLNPAAALIRVAAKALGEQGEAMNNHLWVIVLFNLSFAFLASTTYTSRISAVRTSRAATAVAVYNFFFLIARLGQQVFAPMIGAISDHVVSNPLLGLPDLAHSLRWVLMGSSLGAFLSWLCMPTLVEVYDKAIQKTDKMGSIHAVLVALLNPSNWGAVVRCLRRPSMFGLTVSDFQRIPKTFILANVFVIGIHTVGVVASVYAGAAVPDLERTASLLSSVVNGFATIALGLIVDPTAAVITQETLDEKRPAKDVYAMGILLIISMLIGTILSQVLLEPARWVIETGAHILAQIL
;
A
#
# COMPACT_ATOMS: atom_id res chain seq x y z
N MET A 1 30.73 1.50 -9.67
CA MET A 1 30.39 0.58 -8.56
C MET A 1 31.70 -0.10 -8.20
N ASP A 2 32.10 -0.06 -6.94
CA ASP A 2 33.30 -0.77 -6.50
C ASP A 2 32.92 -2.22 -6.16
N PHE A 3 33.69 -3.18 -6.69
CA PHE A 3 33.46 -4.62 -6.48
C PHE A 3 33.97 -5.09 -5.11
N SER A 4 34.87 -4.31 -4.47
CA SER A 4 35.35 -4.57 -3.11
C SER A 4 34.20 -4.66 -2.09
N LEU A 5 33.10 -3.94 -2.32
CA LEU A 5 31.92 -3.91 -1.46
C LEU A 5 31.18 -5.24 -1.39
N LEU A 6 31.32 -6.11 -2.40
CA LEU A 6 30.71 -7.45 -2.41
C LEU A 6 31.42 -8.44 -1.48
N ALA A 7 32.56 -8.06 -0.88
CA ALA A 7 33.20 -8.85 0.15
C ALA A 7 32.35 -8.92 1.44
N ASP A 8 31.42 -7.98 1.64
CA ASP A 8 30.48 -8.01 2.75
C ASP A 8 29.33 -9.00 2.48
N PRO A 9 29.24 -10.12 3.24
CA PRO A 9 28.21 -11.13 3.03
C PRO A 9 26.79 -10.59 3.28
N SER A 10 26.63 -9.59 4.15
CA SER A 10 25.33 -9.00 4.45
C SER A 10 24.81 -8.19 3.26
N LEU A 11 25.68 -7.48 2.52
CA LEU A 11 25.31 -6.78 1.29
C LEU A 11 24.86 -7.75 0.19
N VAL A 12 25.57 -8.87 0.02
CA VAL A 12 25.21 -9.92 -0.94
C VAL A 12 23.86 -10.53 -0.60
N PHE A 13 23.64 -10.85 0.68
CA PHE A 13 22.39 -11.41 1.17
C PHE A 13 21.20 -10.48 0.91
N ILE A 14 21.33 -9.18 1.19
CA ILE A 14 20.25 -8.23 0.90
C ILE A 14 20.06 -8.07 -0.60
N SER A 15 21.13 -7.92 -1.38
CA SER A 15 21.00 -7.78 -2.84
C SER A 15 20.28 -8.98 -3.44
N PHE A 16 20.52 -10.18 -2.90
CA PHE A 16 19.78 -11.39 -3.22
C PHE A 16 18.31 -11.31 -2.80
N ILE A 17 18.00 -10.91 -1.56
CA ILE A 17 16.61 -10.69 -1.10
C ILE A 17 15.89 -9.68 -2.01
N ALA A 18 16.54 -8.57 -2.35
CA ALA A 18 15.99 -7.54 -3.23
C ALA A 18 15.63 -8.13 -4.61
N GLY A 19 16.47 -9.03 -5.13
CA GLY A 19 16.20 -9.79 -6.34
C GLY A 19 15.03 -10.77 -6.19
N VAL A 20 14.96 -11.52 -5.09
CA VAL A 20 13.84 -12.45 -4.80
C VAL A 20 12.52 -11.71 -4.71
N VAL A 21 12.51 -10.57 -4.03
CA VAL A 21 11.33 -9.72 -3.86
C VAL A 21 10.88 -9.11 -5.19
N ALA A 22 11.82 -8.61 -6.00
CA ALA A 22 11.52 -8.10 -7.35
C ALA A 22 10.97 -9.19 -8.28
N LEU A 23 11.54 -10.40 -8.19
CA LEU A 23 11.06 -11.58 -8.90
C LEU A 23 9.64 -11.95 -8.47
N ALA A 24 9.37 -12.00 -7.17
CA ALA A 24 8.04 -12.30 -6.63
C ALA A 24 7.00 -11.25 -7.05
N THR A 25 7.39 -9.98 -7.14
CA THR A 25 6.48 -8.89 -7.57
C THR A 25 6.04 -9.06 -9.01
N SER A 26 6.97 -9.50 -9.86
CA SER A 26 6.72 -9.74 -11.28
C SER A 26 5.94 -11.05 -11.55
N LEU A 27 5.80 -11.94 -10.55
CA LEU A 27 4.99 -13.16 -10.62
C LEU A 27 3.53 -12.85 -10.99
N ASN A 28 2.97 -11.73 -10.53
CA ASN A 28 1.58 -11.34 -10.82
C ASN A 28 1.32 -11.05 -12.30
N ILE A 29 2.36 -10.74 -13.09
CA ILE A 29 2.23 -10.54 -14.54
C ILE A 29 1.74 -11.84 -15.22
N ALA A 30 2.16 -13.00 -14.72
CA ALA A 30 1.79 -14.30 -15.24
C ALA A 30 0.30 -14.66 -15.03
N ALA A 31 -0.39 -13.97 -14.11
CA ALA A 31 -1.79 -14.21 -13.84
C ALA A 31 -2.69 -13.94 -15.07
N ARG A 32 -2.39 -12.89 -15.84
CA ARG A 32 -3.19 -12.48 -17.01
C ARG A 32 -3.13 -13.53 -18.15
N PRO A 33 -1.94 -13.93 -18.65
CA PRO A 33 -1.84 -15.04 -19.61
C PRO A 33 -2.50 -16.34 -19.13
N ALA A 34 -2.32 -16.68 -17.85
CA ALA A 34 -2.91 -17.90 -17.29
C ALA A 34 -4.43 -17.82 -17.21
N ALA A 35 -5.01 -16.65 -16.89
CA ALA A 35 -6.45 -16.42 -16.88
C ALA A 35 -7.07 -16.67 -18.25
N VAL A 36 -6.45 -16.15 -19.32
CA VAL A 36 -6.90 -16.34 -20.71
C VAL A 36 -6.81 -17.81 -21.10
N LYS A 37 -5.65 -18.45 -20.89
CA LYS A 37 -5.39 -19.86 -21.25
C LYS A 37 -6.24 -20.88 -20.49
N THR A 38 -6.81 -20.51 -19.34
CA THR A 38 -7.69 -21.37 -18.54
C THR A 38 -9.15 -20.99 -18.64
N SER A 39 -9.47 -19.85 -19.26
CA SER A 39 -10.81 -19.24 -19.28
C SER A 39 -11.44 -19.10 -17.89
N LYS A 40 -10.62 -19.01 -16.83
CA LYS A 40 -11.03 -19.04 -15.42
C LYS A 40 -10.58 -17.77 -14.68
N VAL A 41 -11.13 -16.64 -15.11
CA VAL A 41 -10.73 -15.28 -14.68
C VAL A 41 -10.82 -15.09 -13.17
N MET A 42 -11.93 -15.50 -12.55
CA MET A 42 -12.15 -15.32 -11.10
C MET A 42 -11.16 -16.13 -10.25
N LEU A 43 -10.81 -17.34 -10.68
CA LEU A 43 -9.83 -18.18 -9.99
C LEU A 43 -8.42 -17.64 -10.18
N ALA A 44 -8.10 -17.13 -11.38
CA ALA A 44 -6.83 -16.45 -11.63
C ALA A 44 -6.68 -15.19 -10.77
N PHE A 45 -7.74 -14.39 -10.62
CA PHE A 45 -7.76 -13.22 -9.75
C PHE A 45 -7.57 -13.59 -8.27
N THR A 46 -8.21 -14.67 -7.82
CA THR A 46 -8.03 -15.19 -6.45
C THR A 46 -6.58 -15.62 -6.19
N MET A 47 -5.96 -16.32 -7.14
CA MET A 47 -4.57 -16.75 -7.05
C MET A 47 -3.59 -15.56 -7.13
N ALA A 48 -3.88 -14.58 -7.99
CA ALA A 48 -3.10 -13.34 -8.08
C ALA A 48 -3.13 -12.54 -6.78
N ASN A 49 -4.31 -12.38 -6.16
CA ASN A 49 -4.43 -11.70 -4.87
C ASN A 49 -3.63 -12.39 -3.76
N PHE A 50 -3.60 -13.73 -3.76
CA PHE A 50 -2.79 -14.49 -2.82
C PHE A 50 -1.28 -14.24 -3.01
N PHE A 51 -0.76 -14.35 -4.24
CA PHE A 51 0.66 -14.08 -4.49
C PHE A 51 1.03 -12.62 -4.28
N PHE A 52 0.12 -11.70 -4.60
CA PHE A 52 0.28 -10.29 -4.32
C PHE A 52 0.43 -10.03 -2.82
N MET A 53 -0.41 -10.65 -1.99
CA MET A 53 -0.30 -10.56 -0.54
C MET A 53 1.02 -11.15 -0.03
N LEU A 54 1.41 -12.34 -0.52
CA LEU A 54 2.69 -12.97 -0.16
C LEU A 54 3.88 -12.09 -0.53
N THR A 55 3.82 -11.46 -1.69
CA THR A 55 4.89 -10.56 -2.15
C THR A 55 4.93 -9.28 -1.34
N ARG A 56 3.77 -8.71 -1.00
CA ARG A 56 3.72 -7.56 -0.09
C ARG A 56 4.33 -7.90 1.25
N PHE A 57 4.04 -9.07 1.80
CA PHE A 57 4.64 -9.54 3.05
C PHE A 57 6.17 -9.60 2.97
N ALA A 58 6.73 -10.16 1.89
CA ALA A 58 8.18 -10.22 1.70
C ALA A 58 8.82 -8.81 1.59
N ASN A 59 8.15 -7.86 0.95
CA ASN A 59 8.62 -6.46 0.85
C ASN A 59 8.69 -5.73 2.21
N LEU A 60 7.94 -6.16 3.23
CA LEU A 60 7.86 -5.46 4.52
C LEU A 60 9.21 -5.38 5.23
N PHE A 61 9.99 -6.46 5.17
CA PHE A 61 11.25 -6.58 5.90
C PHE A 61 12.43 -5.98 5.15
N TYR A 62 12.26 -5.67 3.86
CA TYR A 62 13.36 -5.26 3.01
C TYR A 62 13.95 -3.90 3.40
N ALA A 63 13.11 -2.89 3.65
CA ALA A 63 13.59 -1.55 4.01
C ALA A 63 14.28 -1.51 5.39
N PRO A 64 13.73 -2.12 6.47
CA PRO A 64 14.42 -2.22 7.76
C PRO A 64 15.78 -2.92 7.68
N LEU A 65 15.93 -3.97 6.86
CA LEU A 65 17.22 -4.64 6.67
C LEU A 65 18.28 -3.73 6.06
N MET A 66 17.87 -2.68 5.34
CA MET A 66 18.78 -1.69 4.75
C MET A 66 19.19 -0.57 5.70
N ALA A 67 18.41 -0.31 6.72
CA ALA A 67 18.66 0.79 7.64
C ALA A 67 20.01 0.65 8.38
N LYS A 68 20.41 -0.56 8.79
CA LYS A 68 21.70 -0.77 9.49
C LYS A 68 22.93 -0.32 8.68
N PHE A 69 22.94 -0.56 7.37
CA PHE A 69 24.03 -0.10 6.50
C PHE A 69 24.10 1.43 6.47
N VAL A 70 22.93 2.06 6.46
CA VAL A 70 22.78 3.51 6.47
C VAL A 70 23.22 4.07 7.82
N ASP A 71 22.81 3.45 8.93
CA ASP A 71 23.22 3.80 10.29
C ASP A 71 24.75 3.71 10.46
N THR A 72 25.36 2.62 9.97
CA THR A 72 26.81 2.43 9.99
C THR A 72 27.55 3.45 9.12
N ALA A 73 27.03 3.73 7.92
CA ALA A 73 27.63 4.68 6.99
C ALA A 73 27.52 6.13 7.47
N ALA A 74 26.40 6.50 8.09
CA ALA A 74 26.20 7.80 8.70
C ALA A 74 27.19 8.04 9.84
N ASN A 75 27.35 7.06 10.74
CA ASN A 75 28.27 7.16 11.88
C ASN A 75 29.74 7.20 11.47
N SER A 76 30.09 6.56 10.35
CA SER A 76 31.46 6.54 9.81
C SER A 76 31.75 7.67 8.81
N GLY A 77 30.77 8.51 8.47
CA GLY A 77 30.91 9.58 7.47
C GLY A 77 31.14 9.07 6.04
N SER A 78 30.87 7.80 5.75
CA SER A 78 31.23 7.11 4.50
C SER A 78 30.07 7.06 3.48
N THR A 79 29.37 8.18 3.28
CA THR A 79 28.17 8.25 2.41
C THR A 79 28.43 7.83 0.95
N GLY A 80 29.66 8.01 0.45
CA GLY A 80 30.07 7.53 -0.87
C GLY A 80 30.10 6.00 -0.98
N ILE A 81 30.47 5.29 0.10
CA ILE A 81 30.43 3.83 0.18
C ILE A 81 28.99 3.34 0.20
N LEU A 82 28.13 4.01 0.99
CA LEU A 82 26.70 3.71 1.06
C LEU A 82 26.03 3.81 -0.32
N ALA A 83 26.31 4.87 -1.09
CA ALA A 83 25.79 4.99 -2.45
C ALA A 83 26.22 3.82 -3.35
N GLY A 84 27.43 3.29 -3.16
CA GLY A 84 27.90 2.07 -3.81
C GLY A 84 27.13 0.82 -3.40
N GLN A 85 26.89 0.64 -2.10
CA GLN A 85 26.11 -0.46 -1.54
C GLN A 85 24.66 -0.45 -2.05
N LEU A 86 23.99 0.71 -1.99
CA LEU A 86 22.61 0.86 -2.48
C LEU A 86 22.49 0.58 -3.98
N ARG A 87 23.50 0.96 -4.77
CA ARG A 87 23.56 0.61 -6.20
C ARG A 87 23.65 -0.90 -6.44
N TRP A 88 24.40 -1.63 -5.64
CA TRP A 88 24.44 -3.11 -5.71
C TRP A 88 23.08 -3.73 -5.38
N VAL A 89 22.38 -3.16 -4.40
CA VAL A 89 21.05 -3.61 -4.02
C VAL A 89 20.03 -3.34 -5.15
N ILE A 90 20.07 -2.16 -5.78
CA ILE A 90 19.23 -1.84 -6.96
C ILE A 90 19.55 -2.78 -8.12
N LEU A 91 20.83 -3.10 -8.34
CA LEU A 91 21.23 -4.09 -9.34
C LEU A 91 20.67 -5.48 -9.01
N GLY A 92 20.66 -5.88 -7.73
CA GLY A 92 20.00 -7.09 -7.26
C GLY A 92 18.51 -7.14 -7.63
N SER A 93 17.77 -6.05 -7.40
CA SER A 93 16.38 -5.91 -7.85
C SER A 93 16.22 -6.00 -9.37
N ALA A 94 17.11 -5.37 -10.14
CA ALA A 94 17.11 -5.46 -11.60
C ALA A 94 17.35 -6.92 -12.06
N LEU A 95 18.34 -7.61 -11.49
CA LEU A 95 18.59 -9.03 -11.76
C LEU A 95 17.40 -9.92 -11.37
N GLY A 96 16.66 -9.58 -10.30
CA GLY A 96 15.39 -10.19 -9.97
C GLY A 96 14.32 -10.02 -11.05
N GLY A 97 14.21 -8.82 -11.62
CA GLY A 97 13.36 -8.54 -12.78
C GLY A 97 13.76 -9.35 -14.01
N LEU A 98 15.06 -9.47 -14.29
CA LEU A 98 15.59 -10.31 -15.37
C LEU A 98 15.25 -11.79 -15.15
N ALA A 99 15.47 -12.30 -13.93
CA ALA A 99 15.12 -13.66 -13.56
C ALA A 99 13.62 -13.91 -13.71
N SER A 100 12.77 -12.95 -13.32
CA SER A 100 11.33 -13.06 -13.55
C SER A 100 10.96 -13.11 -15.02
N TRP A 101 11.63 -12.35 -15.89
CA TRP A 101 11.37 -12.39 -17.32
C TRP A 101 11.75 -13.77 -17.90
N ILE A 102 12.92 -14.30 -17.53
CA ILE A 102 13.38 -15.64 -17.93
C ILE A 102 12.39 -16.72 -17.45
N LEU A 103 11.89 -16.60 -16.22
CA LEU A 103 10.97 -17.55 -15.59
C LEU A 103 9.48 -17.32 -15.92
N LEU A 104 9.15 -16.33 -16.75
CA LEU A 104 7.75 -15.97 -17.03
C LEU A 104 6.93 -17.17 -17.52
N SER A 105 7.48 -17.99 -18.41
CA SER A 105 6.81 -19.21 -18.90
C SER A 105 6.54 -20.23 -17.78
N THR A 106 7.45 -20.38 -16.83
CA THR A 106 7.28 -21.24 -15.65
C THR A 106 6.20 -20.68 -14.74
N PHE A 107 6.18 -19.36 -14.52
CA PHE A 107 5.15 -18.70 -13.72
C PHE A 107 3.75 -18.86 -14.31
N VAL A 108 3.59 -18.70 -15.63
CA VAL A 108 2.29 -18.92 -16.29
C VAL A 108 1.81 -20.36 -16.09
N GLU A 109 2.69 -21.36 -16.18
CA GLU A 109 2.33 -22.76 -15.94
C GLU A 109 2.01 -23.04 -14.45
N ILE A 110 2.72 -22.42 -13.52
CA ILE A 110 2.40 -22.48 -12.08
C ILE A 110 0.99 -21.93 -11.84
N TYR A 111 0.64 -20.77 -12.43
CA TYR A 111 -0.71 -20.22 -12.37
C TYR A 111 -1.73 -21.17 -12.98
N ARG A 112 -1.48 -21.73 -14.16
CA ARG A 112 -2.39 -22.67 -14.83
C ARG A 112 -2.71 -23.88 -13.94
N ARG A 113 -1.70 -24.51 -13.35
CA ARG A 113 -1.87 -25.67 -12.45
C ARG A 113 -2.52 -25.30 -11.13
N GLY A 114 -2.20 -24.12 -10.58
CA GLY A 114 -2.84 -23.65 -9.36
C GLY A 114 -4.32 -23.33 -9.56
N ILE A 115 -4.68 -22.71 -10.69
CA ILE A 115 -6.08 -22.47 -11.08
C ILE A 115 -6.83 -23.81 -11.20
N GLN A 116 -6.24 -24.83 -11.83
CA GLN A 116 -6.84 -26.17 -11.91
C GLN A 116 -7.02 -26.83 -10.52
N CYS A 117 -6.04 -26.67 -9.63
CA CYS A 117 -6.15 -27.17 -8.26
C CYS A 117 -7.24 -26.45 -7.45
N LEU A 118 -7.34 -25.13 -7.63
CA LEU A 118 -8.34 -24.30 -6.98
C LEU A 118 -9.75 -24.63 -7.47
N ASP A 119 -9.90 -24.84 -8.78
CA ASP A 119 -11.15 -25.25 -9.40
C ASP A 119 -11.67 -26.58 -8.83
N TYR A 120 -10.79 -27.58 -8.67
CA TYR A 120 -11.16 -28.87 -8.09
C TYR A 120 -11.54 -28.78 -6.60
N ARG A 121 -10.88 -27.91 -5.81
CA ARG A 121 -11.05 -27.87 -4.35
C ARG A 121 -12.02 -26.81 -3.86
N GLN A 122 -12.37 -25.84 -4.70
CA GLN A 122 -13.21 -24.67 -4.40
C GLN A 122 -12.80 -23.86 -3.16
N SER A 123 -11.55 -24.02 -2.69
CA SER A 123 -11.04 -23.35 -1.49
C SER A 123 -9.53 -23.19 -1.56
N LEU A 124 -9.08 -21.94 -1.49
CA LEU A 124 -7.67 -21.58 -1.51
C LEU A 124 -6.92 -22.17 -0.31
N ALA A 125 -7.51 -22.13 0.89
CA ALA A 125 -6.93 -22.74 2.09
C ALA A 125 -6.69 -24.26 1.92
N ARG A 126 -7.67 -24.99 1.36
CA ARG A 126 -7.51 -26.43 1.07
C ARG A 126 -6.51 -26.72 -0.03
N ALA A 127 -6.32 -25.81 -0.99
CA ALA A 127 -5.28 -25.92 -2.01
C ALA A 127 -3.89 -25.68 -1.41
N LEU A 128 -3.74 -24.68 -0.52
CA LEU A 128 -2.49 -24.38 0.18
C LEU A 128 -2.07 -25.49 1.14
N MET A 129 -2.99 -26.09 1.89
CA MET A 129 -2.67 -27.23 2.77
C MET A 129 -2.08 -28.43 2.01
N ARG A 130 -2.32 -28.54 0.69
CA ARG A 130 -1.68 -29.57 -0.14
C ARG A 130 -0.21 -29.25 -0.43
N LEU A 131 0.19 -27.98 -0.49
CA LEU A 131 1.59 -27.58 -0.66
C LEU A 131 2.48 -28.03 0.51
N ALA A 132 1.89 -28.21 1.70
CA ALA A 132 2.58 -28.82 2.83
C ALA A 132 2.90 -30.31 2.63
N ARG A 133 2.29 -30.98 1.62
CA ARG A 133 2.61 -32.38 1.29
C ARG A 133 3.73 -32.43 0.23
N PRO A 134 4.74 -33.29 0.41
CA PRO A 134 5.89 -33.38 -0.52
C PRO A 134 5.49 -33.81 -1.93
N GLN A 135 4.36 -34.49 -2.10
CA GLN A 135 3.81 -34.85 -3.42
C GLN A 135 3.40 -33.61 -4.25
N ALA A 136 2.98 -32.51 -3.62
CA ALA A 136 2.65 -31.28 -4.34
C ALA A 136 3.89 -30.60 -4.94
N TRP A 137 5.06 -30.81 -4.34
CA TRP A 137 6.32 -30.24 -4.82
C TRP A 137 6.72 -30.87 -6.15
N LYS A 138 6.44 -32.17 -6.36
CA LYS A 138 6.62 -32.80 -7.68
C LYS A 138 5.75 -32.15 -8.76
N VAL A 139 4.54 -31.69 -8.41
CA VAL A 139 3.65 -30.99 -9.34
C VAL A 139 4.16 -29.59 -9.68
N ILE A 140 4.77 -28.89 -8.72
CA ILE A 140 5.41 -27.59 -8.95
C ILE A 140 6.70 -27.75 -9.77
N LEU A 141 7.56 -28.72 -9.42
CA LEU A 141 8.79 -29.00 -10.17
C LEU A 141 8.48 -29.42 -11.61
N GLY A 142 7.41 -30.19 -11.82
CA GLY A 142 6.93 -30.51 -13.18
C GLY A 142 6.34 -29.32 -13.94
N ALA A 143 6.13 -28.16 -13.30
CA ALA A 143 5.68 -26.92 -13.92
C ALA A 143 6.83 -26.10 -14.49
N ILE A 144 8.09 -26.45 -14.16
CA ILE A 144 9.27 -25.79 -14.69
C ILE A 144 9.32 -25.99 -16.20
N ARG A 145 9.31 -24.88 -16.94
CA ARG A 145 9.45 -24.84 -18.39
C ARG A 145 10.79 -24.22 -18.77
N ARG A 146 11.27 -24.53 -19.97
CA ARG A 146 12.43 -23.82 -20.54
C ARG A 146 12.08 -22.34 -20.70
N PRO A 147 13.05 -21.42 -20.52
CA PRO A 147 12.85 -20.01 -20.76
C PRO A 147 12.29 -19.79 -22.16
N SER A 148 11.14 -19.15 -22.25
CA SER A 148 10.47 -18.85 -23.51
C SER A 148 9.72 -17.54 -23.36
N ASN A 149 9.77 -16.71 -24.40
CA ASN A 149 8.98 -15.48 -24.50
C ASN A 149 7.53 -15.78 -24.90
N LEU A 150 6.99 -16.95 -24.51
CA LEU A 150 5.64 -17.38 -24.88
C LEU A 150 5.39 -17.37 -26.41
N GLY A 151 6.44 -17.56 -27.21
CA GLY A 151 6.38 -17.49 -28.68
C GLY A 151 6.36 -16.06 -29.27
N VAL A 152 6.58 -15.03 -28.45
CA VAL A 152 6.62 -13.62 -28.86
C VAL A 152 8.01 -13.22 -29.37
N LYS A 153 8.04 -12.52 -30.51
CA LYS A 153 9.25 -11.82 -30.97
C LYS A 153 9.44 -10.56 -30.15
N LEU A 154 10.63 -10.41 -29.57
CA LEU A 154 11.04 -9.23 -28.81
C LEU A 154 10.88 -7.95 -29.63
N PHE A 155 10.41 -6.87 -29.00
CA PHE A 155 10.21 -5.53 -29.58
C PHE A 155 9.15 -5.41 -30.68
N HIS A 156 8.43 -6.48 -31.01
CA HIS A 156 7.30 -6.40 -31.92
C HIS A 156 6.01 -6.08 -31.14
N LEU A 157 5.57 -4.83 -31.24
CA LEU A 157 4.38 -4.32 -30.57
C LEU A 157 3.18 -4.42 -31.51
N ASP A 158 2.62 -5.64 -31.65
CA ASP A 158 1.38 -5.86 -32.41
C ASP A 158 0.19 -5.21 -31.68
N GLY A 159 -0.08 -3.92 -31.97
CA GLY A 159 -1.27 -3.20 -31.47
C GLY A 159 -1.20 -2.77 -29.99
N ILE A 160 -0.03 -2.85 -29.34
CA ILE A 160 0.18 -2.42 -27.95
C ILE A 160 0.87 -1.05 -27.93
N PRO A 161 0.32 -0.04 -27.22
CA PRO A 161 0.88 1.30 -27.21
C PRO A 161 2.24 1.36 -26.50
N ALA A 162 3.26 1.90 -27.17
CA ALA A 162 4.61 2.04 -26.59
C ALA A 162 4.64 2.92 -25.33
N GLY A 163 3.83 3.99 -25.28
CA GLY A 163 3.75 4.87 -24.11
C GLY A 163 3.28 4.15 -22.83
N PHE A 164 2.49 3.09 -22.95
CA PHE A 164 2.10 2.25 -21.81
C PHE A 164 3.29 1.44 -21.26
N LEU A 165 4.14 0.91 -22.14
CA LEU A 165 5.33 0.17 -21.73
C LEU A 165 6.39 1.09 -21.14
N LEU A 166 6.57 2.29 -21.71
CA LEU A 166 7.45 3.31 -21.15
C LEU A 166 6.98 3.76 -19.76
N ALA A 167 5.66 3.92 -19.56
CA ALA A 167 5.11 4.21 -18.24
C ALA A 167 5.42 3.10 -17.23
N ASN A 168 5.38 1.82 -17.63
CA ASN A 168 5.78 0.71 -16.76
C ASN A 168 7.26 0.77 -16.38
N VAL A 169 8.15 1.01 -17.35
CA VAL A 169 9.60 1.17 -17.09
C VAL A 169 9.86 2.30 -16.10
N PHE A 170 9.24 3.46 -16.31
CA PHE A 170 9.39 4.61 -15.43
C PHE A 170 8.82 4.36 -14.03
N ALA A 171 7.60 3.83 -13.93
CA ALA A 171 6.97 3.51 -12.65
C ALA A 171 7.80 2.51 -11.84
N THR A 172 8.35 1.47 -12.49
CA THR A 172 9.25 0.52 -11.85
C THR A 172 10.55 1.17 -11.40
N ALA A 173 11.15 2.05 -12.21
CA ALA A 173 12.37 2.77 -11.81
C ALA A 173 12.14 3.63 -10.57
N VAL A 174 11.04 4.37 -10.51
CA VAL A 174 10.68 5.18 -9.33
C VAL A 174 10.42 4.30 -8.11
N TRP A 175 9.71 3.17 -8.28
CA TRP A 175 9.45 2.21 -7.20
C TRP A 175 10.75 1.61 -6.63
N THR A 176 11.69 1.21 -7.48
CA THR A 176 12.96 0.61 -7.05
C THR A 176 13.87 1.64 -6.36
N VAL A 177 13.89 2.88 -6.83
CA VAL A 177 14.82 3.90 -6.33
C VAL A 177 14.30 4.63 -5.10
N GLY A 178 12.97 4.79 -4.95
CA GLY A 178 12.39 5.70 -3.96
C GLY A 178 12.89 5.47 -2.53
N VAL A 179 12.88 4.22 -2.07
CA VAL A 179 13.37 3.85 -0.73
C VAL A 179 14.90 4.02 -0.63
N MET A 180 15.64 3.62 -1.65
CA MET A 180 17.12 3.70 -1.64
C MET A 180 17.60 5.15 -1.61
N ALA A 181 16.96 6.03 -2.40
CA ALA A 181 17.28 7.45 -2.44
C ALA A 181 16.96 8.14 -1.10
N ALA A 182 15.84 7.79 -0.46
CA ALA A 182 15.48 8.30 0.86
C ALA A 182 16.48 7.88 1.94
N LEU A 183 16.90 6.61 1.92
CA LEU A 183 17.93 6.08 2.81
C LEU A 183 19.30 6.75 2.59
N LEU A 184 19.67 7.03 1.34
CA LEU A 184 20.90 7.77 1.05
C LEU A 184 20.85 9.18 1.65
N VAL A 185 19.75 9.91 1.41
CA VAL A 185 19.58 11.28 1.90
C VAL A 185 19.54 11.33 3.43
N SER A 186 18.96 10.34 4.09
CA SER A 186 18.93 10.28 5.56
C SER A 186 20.29 10.04 6.19
N ALA A 187 21.28 9.52 5.46
CA ALA A 187 22.68 9.49 5.90
C ALA A 187 23.45 10.78 5.57
N GLU A 188 22.99 11.56 4.59
CA GLU A 188 23.64 12.81 4.17
C GLU A 188 23.21 14.03 5.01
N LEU A 189 22.00 14.01 5.58
CA LEU A 189 21.41 15.12 6.31
C LEU A 189 21.25 14.78 7.80
N PRO A 190 22.24 15.09 8.66
CA PRO A 190 22.10 14.92 10.10
C PRO A 190 21.03 15.88 10.66
N GLY A 191 20.20 15.38 11.58
CA GLY A 191 19.06 16.12 12.16
C GLY A 191 17.81 16.18 11.26
N MET A 192 17.75 15.39 10.18
CA MET A 192 16.58 15.24 9.30
C MET A 192 16.40 13.77 8.85
N GLU A 193 16.89 12.83 9.65
CA GLU A 193 16.99 11.42 9.34
C GLU A 193 15.60 10.81 9.12
N GLN A 194 14.67 11.01 10.06
CA GLN A 194 13.34 10.42 9.96
C GLN A 194 12.52 11.08 8.86
N THR A 195 12.64 12.40 8.70
CA THR A 195 11.99 13.16 7.62
C THR A 195 12.39 12.60 6.26
N ALA A 196 13.70 12.41 6.02
CA ALA A 196 14.22 11.88 4.78
C ALA A 196 13.77 10.42 4.53
N VAL A 197 13.82 9.56 5.56
CA VAL A 197 13.37 8.17 5.46
C VAL A 197 11.88 8.08 5.11
N LEU A 198 11.02 8.87 5.77
CA LEU A 198 9.57 8.82 5.59
C LEU A 198 9.11 9.40 4.24
N LEU A 199 9.91 10.26 3.60
CA LEU A 199 9.66 10.72 2.23
C LEU A 199 9.65 9.58 1.20
N SER A 200 10.29 8.44 1.50
CA SER A 200 10.16 7.22 0.68
C SER A 200 8.72 6.77 0.51
N GLY A 201 7.86 6.97 1.52
CA GLY A 201 6.45 6.63 1.48
C GLY A 201 5.70 7.41 0.39
N LEU A 202 6.04 8.69 0.21
CA LEU A 202 5.47 9.55 -0.82
C LEU A 202 5.93 9.12 -2.23
N VAL A 203 7.21 8.81 -2.40
CA VAL A 203 7.74 8.32 -3.68
C VAL A 203 7.10 6.98 -4.07
N ASN A 204 6.95 6.06 -3.11
CA ASN A 204 6.26 4.80 -3.31
C ASN A 204 4.77 4.99 -3.63
N ALA A 205 4.11 5.96 -3.00
CA ALA A 205 2.72 6.31 -3.30
C ALA A 205 2.57 6.80 -4.74
N PHE A 206 3.47 7.67 -5.19
CA PHE A 206 3.49 8.14 -6.57
C PHE A 206 3.69 6.97 -7.55
N ALA A 207 4.66 6.08 -7.30
CA ALA A 207 4.88 4.91 -8.15
C ALA A 207 3.65 3.97 -8.19
N ALA A 208 3.01 3.73 -7.04
CA ALA A 208 1.76 2.95 -6.98
C ALA A 208 0.65 3.59 -7.83
N ILE A 209 0.54 4.92 -7.80
CA ILE A 209 -0.44 5.66 -8.59
C ILE A 209 -0.11 5.55 -10.08
N ALA A 210 1.15 5.75 -10.46
CA ALA A 210 1.61 5.58 -11.82
C ALA A 210 1.24 4.19 -12.38
N PHE A 211 1.43 3.12 -11.59
CA PHE A 211 0.94 1.79 -11.98
C PHE A 211 -0.59 1.76 -12.14
N SER A 212 -1.34 2.19 -11.12
CA SER A 212 -2.81 2.10 -11.12
C SER A 212 -3.53 2.96 -12.16
N VAL A 213 -2.91 4.07 -12.60
CA VAL A 213 -3.51 5.05 -13.53
C VAL A 213 -3.00 4.84 -14.95
N TRP A 214 -1.70 4.58 -15.13
CA TRP A 214 -1.09 4.53 -16.47
C TRP A 214 -0.90 3.10 -17.01
N VAL A 215 -0.69 2.12 -16.12
CA VAL A 215 -0.30 0.75 -16.50
C VAL A 215 -1.49 -0.21 -16.36
N ASP A 216 -2.00 -0.39 -15.14
CA ASP A 216 -2.98 -1.42 -14.82
C ASP A 216 -4.28 -1.35 -15.63
N PRO A 217 -4.91 -0.19 -15.87
CA PRO A 217 -6.16 -0.11 -16.62
C PRO A 217 -5.98 -0.60 -18.06
N LYS A 218 -4.85 -0.26 -18.70
CA LYS A 218 -4.58 -0.67 -20.08
C LYS A 218 -4.32 -2.16 -20.17
N ALA A 219 -3.56 -2.72 -19.22
CA ALA A 219 -3.29 -4.15 -19.18
C ALA A 219 -4.56 -4.96 -18.87
N ALA A 220 -5.46 -4.44 -18.02
CA ALA A 220 -6.76 -5.04 -17.74
C ALA A 220 -7.64 -5.08 -18.99
N VAL A 221 -7.78 -3.95 -19.70
CA VAL A 221 -8.57 -3.85 -20.95
C VAL A 221 -8.06 -4.84 -22.02
N ILE A 222 -6.74 -4.96 -22.20
CA ILE A 222 -6.17 -5.95 -23.15
C ILE A 222 -6.55 -7.37 -22.76
N THR A 223 -6.54 -7.69 -21.46
CA THR A 223 -6.88 -9.01 -20.95
C THR A 223 -8.37 -9.31 -21.13
N ASP A 224 -9.24 -8.36 -20.78
CA ASP A 224 -10.70 -8.50 -20.91
C ASP A 224 -11.14 -8.66 -22.37
N GLN A 225 -10.56 -7.87 -23.27
CA GLN A 225 -10.85 -7.99 -24.71
C GLN A 225 -10.41 -9.34 -25.28
N ALA A 226 -9.29 -9.89 -24.80
CA ALA A 226 -8.86 -11.23 -25.21
C ALA A 226 -9.80 -12.32 -24.67
N ILE A 227 -10.27 -12.19 -23.43
CA ILE A 227 -11.24 -13.12 -22.84
C ILE A 227 -12.58 -13.11 -23.60
N LYS A 228 -13.03 -11.93 -24.05
CA LYS A 228 -14.25 -11.77 -24.86
C LYS A 228 -14.09 -12.19 -26.32
N GLY A 229 -12.89 -12.55 -26.76
CA GLY A 229 -12.58 -12.87 -28.15
C GLY A 229 -12.50 -11.66 -29.09
N GLU A 230 -12.57 -10.42 -28.56
CA GLU A 230 -12.45 -9.17 -29.31
C GLU A 230 -11.00 -8.89 -29.76
N ARG A 231 -10.02 -9.49 -29.07
CA ARG A 231 -8.59 -9.41 -29.39
C ARG A 231 -7.94 -10.79 -29.35
N PRO A 232 -6.87 -11.02 -30.14
CA PRO A 232 -6.14 -12.27 -30.11
C PRO A 232 -5.42 -12.47 -28.77
N GLU A 233 -5.43 -13.70 -28.25
CA GLU A 233 -4.74 -14.07 -27.00
C GLU A 233 -3.25 -13.73 -27.01
N LYS A 234 -2.62 -13.75 -28.21
CA LYS A 234 -1.23 -13.35 -28.44
C LYS A 234 -0.93 -11.95 -27.88
N HIS A 235 -1.87 -11.01 -27.91
CA HIS A 235 -1.66 -9.65 -27.36
C HIS A 235 -1.46 -9.66 -25.83
N VAL A 236 -2.07 -10.60 -25.12
CA VAL A 236 -1.88 -10.75 -23.67
C VAL A 236 -0.49 -11.31 -23.37
N ASP A 237 -0.04 -12.29 -24.15
CA ASP A 237 1.33 -12.83 -24.06
C ASP A 237 2.38 -11.76 -24.40
N ILE A 238 2.18 -10.95 -25.45
CA ILE A 238 3.06 -9.82 -25.80
C ILE A 238 3.10 -8.80 -24.65
N THR A 239 1.94 -8.45 -24.09
CA THR A 239 1.85 -7.52 -22.95
C THR A 239 2.62 -8.05 -21.75
N ALA A 240 2.44 -9.34 -21.39
CA ALA A 240 3.12 -9.95 -20.26
C ALA A 240 4.65 -9.96 -20.43
N VAL A 241 5.15 -10.33 -21.61
CA VAL A 241 6.60 -10.33 -21.91
C VAL A 241 7.18 -8.92 -21.81
N HIS A 242 6.52 -7.92 -22.39
CA HIS A 242 7.04 -6.55 -22.39
C HIS A 242 6.90 -5.86 -21.04
N LEU A 243 5.91 -6.22 -20.20
CA LEU A 243 5.85 -5.77 -18.80
C LEU A 243 6.98 -6.39 -17.97
N ALA A 244 7.26 -7.68 -18.13
CA ALA A 244 8.36 -8.34 -17.41
C ALA A 244 9.73 -7.77 -17.83
N MET A 245 9.95 -7.59 -19.13
CA MET A 245 11.12 -6.89 -19.66
C MET A 245 11.18 -5.44 -19.16
N GLY A 246 10.05 -4.75 -19.11
CA GLY A 246 9.94 -3.40 -18.61
C GLY A 246 10.33 -3.28 -17.13
N ASN A 247 10.07 -4.29 -16.31
CA ASN A 247 10.51 -4.31 -14.92
C ASN A 247 12.03 -4.42 -14.78
N PHE A 248 12.67 -5.25 -15.62
CA PHE A 248 14.13 -5.30 -15.71
C PHE A 248 14.72 -3.95 -16.14
N LEU A 249 14.21 -3.39 -17.24
CA LEU A 249 14.67 -2.09 -17.76
C LEU A 249 14.45 -0.96 -16.74
N GLY A 250 13.33 -0.99 -16.01
CA GLY A 250 13.03 -0.05 -14.93
C GLY A 250 14.04 -0.16 -13.78
N GLY A 251 14.40 -1.38 -13.37
CA GLY A 251 15.45 -1.59 -12.38
C GLY A 251 16.82 -1.05 -12.81
N VAL A 252 17.19 -1.26 -14.08
CA VAL A 252 18.42 -0.70 -14.66
C VAL A 252 18.36 0.83 -14.72
N LEU A 253 17.23 1.40 -15.17
CA LEU A 253 17.01 2.85 -15.16
C LEU A 253 17.10 3.41 -13.73
N GLY A 254 16.68 2.63 -12.74
CA GLY A 254 16.81 2.95 -11.32
C GLY A 254 18.25 3.27 -10.90
N LEU A 255 19.25 2.57 -11.45
CA LEU A 255 20.66 2.84 -11.15
C LEU A 255 21.07 4.27 -11.54
N VAL A 256 20.55 4.76 -12.66
CA VAL A 256 20.79 6.12 -13.14
C VAL A 256 19.95 7.12 -12.35
N MET A 257 18.71 6.75 -12.01
CA MET A 257 17.76 7.61 -11.30
C MET A 257 18.08 7.80 -9.81
N LEU A 258 18.99 7.01 -9.20
CA LEU A 258 19.34 7.14 -7.78
C LEU A 258 19.76 8.57 -7.40
N ASN A 259 20.70 9.15 -8.14
CA ASN A 259 21.22 10.49 -7.85
C ASN A 259 20.15 11.60 -8.01
N PRO A 260 19.38 11.69 -9.13
CA PRO A 260 18.35 12.72 -9.26
C PRO A 260 17.20 12.51 -8.27
N ALA A 261 16.83 11.26 -7.94
CA ALA A 261 15.83 11.00 -6.91
C ALA A 261 16.32 11.44 -5.52
N ALA A 262 17.58 11.17 -5.18
CA ALA A 262 18.18 11.64 -3.93
C ALA A 262 18.21 13.17 -3.88
N ALA A 263 18.54 13.86 -4.98
CA ALA A 263 18.50 15.33 -5.03
C ALA A 263 17.10 15.89 -4.77
N LEU A 264 16.06 15.29 -5.37
CA LEU A 264 14.67 15.69 -5.13
C LEU A 264 14.25 15.48 -3.68
N ILE A 265 14.56 14.31 -3.10
CA ILE A 265 14.25 14.00 -1.71
C ILE A 265 15.02 14.93 -0.77
N ARG A 266 16.28 15.28 -1.08
CA ARG A 266 17.09 16.22 -0.30
C ARG A 266 16.46 17.61 -0.22
N VAL A 267 15.93 18.12 -1.34
CA VAL A 267 15.21 19.40 -1.37
C VAL A 267 13.93 19.33 -0.54
N ALA A 268 13.16 18.25 -0.69
CA ALA A 268 11.94 18.05 0.10
C ALA A 268 12.22 17.92 1.60
N ALA A 269 13.25 17.16 1.98
CA ALA A 269 13.66 16.95 3.35
C ALA A 269 14.08 18.26 4.02
N LYS A 270 14.89 19.10 3.34
CA LYS A 270 15.27 20.42 3.86
C LYS A 270 14.06 21.34 4.03
N ALA A 271 13.18 21.41 3.04
CA ALA A 271 11.99 22.25 3.10
C ALA A 271 11.05 21.87 4.25
N LEU A 272 10.93 20.58 4.56
CA LEU A 272 10.13 20.07 5.69
C LEU A 272 10.86 20.21 7.02
N GLY A 273 12.16 19.88 7.06
CA GLY A 273 12.98 19.91 8.27
C GLY A 273 13.21 21.33 8.80
N GLU A 274 13.44 22.32 7.93
CA GLU A 274 13.53 23.74 8.32
C GLU A 274 12.22 24.26 8.92
N GLN A 275 11.09 23.62 8.59
CA GLN A 275 9.78 23.94 9.16
C GLN A 275 9.48 23.15 10.44
N GLY A 276 10.36 22.24 10.89
CA GLY A 276 10.13 21.39 12.06
C GLY A 276 9.79 22.16 13.33
N GLU A 277 10.47 23.28 13.59
CA GLU A 277 10.17 24.17 14.73
C GLU A 277 8.79 24.82 14.61
N ALA A 278 8.47 25.38 13.43
CA ALA A 278 7.17 25.97 13.17
C ALA A 278 6.05 24.93 13.25
N MET A 279 6.32 23.69 12.84
CA MET A 279 5.40 22.56 12.89
C MET A 279 5.16 22.05 14.30
N ASN A 280 6.20 22.04 15.15
CA ASN A 280 6.06 21.76 16.57
C ASN A 280 5.26 22.86 17.28
N ASN A 281 5.56 24.13 16.99
CA ASN A 281 4.84 25.28 17.53
C ASN A 281 3.38 25.39 17.01
N HIS A 282 3.11 24.88 15.81
CA HIS A 282 1.78 24.82 15.19
C HIS A 282 1.25 23.39 15.08
N LEU A 283 1.44 22.58 16.13
CA LEU A 283 0.99 21.19 16.20
C LEU A 283 -0.48 21.00 15.78
N TRP A 284 -1.34 21.97 16.08
CA TRP A 284 -2.76 21.97 15.70
C TRP A 284 -3.02 21.80 14.20
N VAL A 285 -2.12 22.29 13.34
CA VAL A 285 -2.24 22.13 11.88
C VAL A 285 -2.07 20.64 11.50
N ILE A 286 -1.12 19.96 12.13
CA ILE A 286 -0.85 18.53 11.91
C ILE A 286 -1.99 17.68 12.48
N VAL A 287 -2.49 18.04 13.66
CA VAL A 287 -3.70 17.44 14.24
C VAL A 287 -4.90 17.59 13.31
N LEU A 288 -5.09 18.77 12.71
CA LEU A 288 -6.18 19.04 11.75
C LEU A 288 -6.02 18.24 10.45
N PHE A 289 -4.81 18.10 9.93
CA PHE A 289 -4.54 17.23 8.78
C PHE A 289 -4.87 15.77 9.11
N ASN A 290 -4.40 15.27 10.25
CA ASN A 290 -4.69 13.90 10.65
C ASN A 290 -6.19 13.65 10.87
N LEU A 291 -6.88 14.62 11.49
CA LEU A 291 -8.34 14.64 11.61
C LEU A 291 -9.01 14.54 10.24
N SER A 292 -8.57 15.35 9.28
CA SER A 292 -9.12 15.38 7.92
C SER A 292 -8.89 14.05 7.19
N PHE A 293 -7.71 13.43 7.33
CA PHE A 293 -7.41 12.14 6.72
C PHE A 293 -8.16 10.99 7.37
N ALA A 294 -8.29 10.97 8.70
CA ALA A 294 -9.13 10.00 9.40
C ALA A 294 -10.61 10.17 9.01
N PHE A 295 -11.07 11.41 8.86
CA PHE A 295 -12.41 11.71 8.37
C PHE A 295 -12.64 11.17 6.96
N LEU A 296 -11.71 11.41 6.03
CA LEU A 296 -11.78 10.86 4.68
C LEU A 296 -11.67 9.34 4.66
N ALA A 297 -10.83 8.71 5.50
CA ALA A 297 -10.70 7.26 5.57
C ALA A 297 -12.01 6.56 5.98
N SER A 298 -12.80 7.19 6.87
CA SER A 298 -14.11 6.68 7.31
C SER A 298 -15.14 6.56 6.18
N THR A 299 -14.96 7.31 5.10
CA THR A 299 -15.91 7.35 3.97
C THR A 299 -16.05 6.00 3.28
N THR A 300 -15.04 5.13 3.42
CA THR A 300 -15.08 3.71 3.04
C THR A 300 -16.36 3.02 3.50
N TYR A 301 -16.74 3.21 4.76
CA TYR A 301 -17.93 2.58 5.34
C TYR A 301 -19.23 3.20 4.79
N THR A 302 -19.23 4.51 4.57
CA THR A 302 -20.37 5.23 3.97
C THR A 302 -20.60 4.86 2.50
N SER A 303 -19.53 4.52 1.78
CA SER A 303 -19.61 4.09 0.38
C SER A 303 -20.35 2.75 0.23
N ARG A 304 -20.15 1.81 1.17
CA ARG A 304 -20.84 0.51 1.19
C ARG A 304 -22.35 0.66 1.43
N ILE A 305 -22.72 1.56 2.33
CA ILE A 305 -24.13 1.93 2.58
C ILE A 305 -24.77 2.52 1.31
N SER A 306 -24.06 3.46 0.67
CA SER A 306 -24.54 4.16 -0.53
C SER A 306 -24.64 3.21 -1.72
N ALA A 307 -23.75 2.21 -1.82
CA ALA A 307 -23.80 1.15 -2.84
C ALA A 307 -25.13 0.38 -2.80
N VAL A 308 -25.62 0.06 -1.60
CA VAL A 308 -26.90 -0.63 -1.39
C VAL A 308 -28.08 0.30 -1.62
N ARG A 309 -28.04 1.53 -1.10
CA ARG A 309 -29.12 2.53 -1.28
C ARG A 309 -29.40 2.88 -2.75
N THR A 310 -28.34 2.94 -3.55
CA THR A 310 -28.42 3.29 -4.97
C THR A 310 -28.53 2.09 -5.89
N SER A 311 -28.40 0.86 -5.36
CA SER A 311 -28.29 -0.40 -6.13
C SER A 311 -27.24 -0.35 -7.24
N ARG A 312 -26.16 0.42 -7.04
CA ARG A 312 -25.11 0.71 -8.04
C ARG A 312 -23.72 0.39 -7.49
N ALA A 313 -23.47 -0.88 -7.23
CA ALA A 313 -22.23 -1.34 -6.59
C ALA A 313 -20.96 -0.94 -7.36
N ALA A 314 -20.93 -1.12 -8.69
CA ALA A 314 -19.76 -0.80 -9.51
C ALA A 314 -19.42 0.71 -9.48
N THR A 315 -20.43 1.57 -9.66
CA THR A 315 -20.26 3.02 -9.61
C THR A 315 -19.87 3.49 -8.20
N ALA A 316 -20.43 2.87 -7.16
CA ALA A 316 -20.05 3.14 -5.77
C ALA A 316 -18.59 2.78 -5.49
N VAL A 317 -18.11 1.64 -5.98
CA VAL A 317 -16.70 1.22 -5.87
C VAL A 317 -15.78 2.20 -6.60
N ALA A 318 -16.17 2.70 -7.78
CA ALA A 318 -15.38 3.71 -8.50
C ALA A 318 -15.28 5.04 -7.71
N VAL A 319 -16.38 5.50 -7.13
CA VAL A 319 -16.41 6.70 -6.26
C VAL A 319 -15.59 6.49 -5.01
N TYR A 320 -15.71 5.33 -4.36
CA TYR A 320 -14.90 4.95 -3.22
C TYR A 320 -13.40 4.97 -3.53
N ASN A 321 -12.97 4.28 -4.58
CA ASN A 321 -11.56 4.17 -4.94
C ASN A 321 -10.91 5.54 -5.15
N PHE A 322 -11.65 6.51 -5.68
CA PHE A 322 -11.16 7.87 -5.84
C PHE A 322 -10.95 8.60 -4.50
N PHE A 323 -11.95 8.63 -3.61
CA PHE A 323 -11.79 9.26 -2.30
C PHE A 323 -10.74 8.56 -1.44
N PHE A 324 -10.70 7.23 -1.50
CA PHE A 324 -9.68 6.41 -0.85
C PHE A 324 -8.27 6.77 -1.36
N LEU A 325 -8.11 6.99 -2.67
CA LEU A 325 -6.84 7.42 -3.24
C LEU A 325 -6.37 8.76 -2.67
N ILE A 326 -7.26 9.75 -2.56
CA ILE A 326 -6.96 11.05 -1.95
C ILE A 326 -6.56 10.89 -0.48
N ALA A 327 -7.34 10.13 0.29
CA ALA A 327 -7.05 9.89 1.70
C ALA A 327 -5.68 9.24 1.88
N ARG A 328 -5.37 8.23 1.04
CA ARG A 328 -4.09 7.53 1.06
C ARG A 328 -2.92 8.43 0.68
N LEU A 329 -3.08 9.29 -0.33
CA LEU A 329 -2.07 10.28 -0.68
C LEU A 329 -1.80 11.25 0.46
N GLY A 330 -2.85 11.74 1.09
CA GLY A 330 -2.76 12.64 2.24
C GLY A 330 -1.99 12.02 3.41
N GLN A 331 -2.28 10.76 3.75
CA GLN A 331 -1.57 10.02 4.79
C GLN A 331 -0.06 9.87 4.50
N GLN A 332 0.33 9.77 3.22
CA GLN A 332 1.74 9.65 2.83
C GLN A 332 2.47 10.99 2.88
N VAL A 333 1.77 12.11 2.71
CA VAL A 333 2.32 13.46 2.94
C VAL A 333 2.47 13.74 4.44
N PHE A 334 1.58 13.18 5.25
CA PHE A 334 1.57 13.37 6.69
C PHE A 334 2.73 12.68 7.43
N ALA A 335 3.19 11.52 6.98
CA ALA A 335 4.26 10.79 7.66
C ALA A 335 5.58 11.60 7.79
N PRO A 336 6.13 12.22 6.72
CA PRO A 336 7.30 13.10 6.83
C PRO A 336 7.12 14.27 7.81
N MET A 337 5.89 14.76 8.00
CA MET A 337 5.62 15.84 8.95
C MET A 337 5.83 15.40 10.40
N ILE A 338 5.48 14.15 10.71
CA ILE A 338 5.76 13.55 12.03
C ILE A 338 7.28 13.35 12.20
N GLY A 339 7.96 12.90 11.15
CA GLY A 339 9.43 12.79 11.14
C GLY A 339 10.10 14.12 11.47
N ALA A 340 9.66 15.22 10.86
CA ALA A 340 10.24 16.55 11.11
C ALA A 340 10.07 17.04 12.55
N ILE A 341 8.93 16.74 13.20
CA ILE A 341 8.75 17.02 14.64
C ILE A 341 9.75 16.21 15.47
N SER A 342 9.86 14.91 15.17
CA SER A 342 10.77 14.02 15.89
C SER A 342 12.23 14.46 15.75
N ASP A 343 12.67 14.69 14.52
CA ASP A 343 14.03 15.16 14.21
C ASP A 343 14.33 16.48 14.95
N HIS A 344 13.38 17.41 15.00
CA HIS A 344 13.50 18.67 15.74
C HIS A 344 13.58 18.46 17.26
N VAL A 345 12.76 17.57 17.83
CA VAL A 345 12.80 17.27 19.27
C VAL A 345 14.12 16.59 19.66
N VAL A 346 14.59 15.62 18.86
CA VAL A 346 15.85 14.90 19.11
C VAL A 346 17.06 15.81 18.96
N SER A 347 17.05 16.74 18.00
CA SER A 347 18.16 17.67 17.77
C SER A 347 18.26 18.78 18.81
N ASN A 348 17.19 19.03 19.57
CA ASN A 348 17.13 20.11 20.56
C ASN A 348 17.48 19.61 21.97
N PRO A 349 18.57 20.11 22.60
CA PRO A 349 18.96 19.71 23.95
C PRO A 349 17.95 20.08 25.06
N LEU A 350 17.01 20.98 24.76
CA LEU A 350 15.98 21.47 25.68
C LEU A 350 14.73 20.58 25.72
N LEU A 351 14.55 19.72 24.73
CA LEU A 351 13.35 18.88 24.56
C LEU A 351 13.72 17.42 24.78
N GLY A 352 12.83 16.67 25.42
CA GLY A 352 13.04 15.25 25.70
C GLY A 352 12.04 14.34 25.00
N LEU A 353 12.27 13.03 25.14
CA LEU A 353 11.32 11.98 24.76
C LEU A 353 9.90 12.18 25.31
N PRO A 354 9.68 12.69 26.55
CA PRO A 354 8.34 12.98 27.05
C PRO A 354 7.60 14.06 26.26
N ASP A 355 8.30 15.08 25.76
CA ASP A 355 7.71 16.16 24.97
C ASP A 355 7.29 15.68 23.58
N LEU A 356 8.11 14.80 22.98
CA LEU A 356 7.75 14.09 21.76
C LEU A 356 6.50 13.23 21.98
N ALA A 357 6.47 12.44 23.07
CA ALA A 357 5.32 11.60 23.39
C ALA A 357 4.03 12.42 23.54
N HIS A 358 4.10 13.59 24.19
CA HIS A 358 2.96 14.49 24.31
C HIS A 358 2.48 15.00 22.94
N SER A 359 3.41 15.44 22.09
CA SER A 359 3.12 15.94 20.75
C SER A 359 2.49 14.85 19.88
N LEU A 360 3.02 13.64 19.92
CA LEU A 360 2.51 12.49 19.17
C LEU A 360 1.13 12.02 19.65
N ARG A 361 0.82 12.13 20.96
CA ARG A 361 -0.53 11.83 21.49
C ARG A 361 -1.57 12.83 20.98
N TRP A 362 -1.24 14.12 20.89
CA TRP A 362 -2.10 15.11 20.25
C TRP A 362 -2.33 14.79 18.78
N VAL A 363 -1.28 14.40 18.06
CA VAL A 363 -1.38 13.97 16.67
C VAL A 363 -2.35 12.79 16.54
N LEU A 364 -2.19 11.74 17.35
CA LEU A 364 -3.13 10.60 17.40
C LEU A 364 -4.56 11.02 17.81
N MET A 365 -4.71 12.08 18.62
CA MET A 365 -6.01 12.57 19.05
C MET A 365 -6.76 13.19 17.88
N GLY A 366 -6.04 13.75 16.90
CA GLY A 366 -6.56 14.13 15.60
C GLY A 366 -7.30 12.97 14.90
N SER A 367 -6.72 11.76 14.87
CA SER A 367 -7.39 10.58 14.30
C SER A 367 -8.70 10.25 15.01
N SER A 368 -8.71 10.29 16.34
CA SER A 368 -9.91 10.01 17.15
C SER A 368 -11.00 11.06 16.94
N LEU A 369 -10.62 12.35 16.89
CA LEU A 369 -11.55 13.44 16.58
C LEU A 369 -12.10 13.32 15.16
N GLY A 370 -11.28 12.93 14.20
CA GLY A 370 -11.71 12.67 12.82
C GLY A 370 -12.72 11.53 12.75
N ALA A 371 -12.43 10.40 13.41
CA ALA A 371 -13.35 9.27 13.50
C ALA A 371 -14.68 9.63 14.20
N PHE A 372 -14.60 10.45 15.25
CA PHE A 372 -15.78 10.94 15.96
C PHE A 372 -16.62 11.87 15.07
N LEU A 373 -15.98 12.81 14.37
CA LEU A 373 -16.64 13.72 13.44
C LEU A 373 -17.28 12.94 12.29
N SER A 374 -16.62 11.90 11.79
CA SER A 374 -17.17 10.99 10.79
C SER A 374 -18.43 10.29 11.25
N TRP A 375 -18.44 9.79 12.49
CA TRP A 375 -19.63 9.18 13.08
C TRP A 375 -20.80 10.17 13.13
N LEU A 376 -20.53 11.41 13.57
CA LEU A 376 -21.53 12.48 13.64
C LEU A 376 -22.06 12.87 12.25
N CYS A 377 -21.16 13.00 11.27
CA CYS A 377 -21.47 13.40 9.90
C CYS A 377 -21.86 12.24 8.99
N MET A 378 -21.96 11.00 9.51
CA MET A 378 -22.21 9.81 8.71
C MET A 378 -23.43 9.93 7.79
N PRO A 379 -24.61 10.42 8.23
CA PRO A 379 -25.77 10.57 7.33
C PRO A 379 -25.53 11.58 6.21
N THR A 380 -24.77 12.65 6.49
CA THR A 380 -24.37 13.63 5.49
C THR A 380 -23.43 13.00 4.46
N LEU A 381 -22.43 12.24 4.92
CA LEU A 381 -21.48 11.55 4.05
C LEU A 381 -22.18 10.55 3.13
N VAL A 382 -23.12 9.76 3.64
CA VAL A 382 -23.93 8.84 2.81
C VAL A 382 -24.72 9.61 1.75
N GLU A 383 -25.37 10.72 2.10
CA GLU A 383 -26.13 11.53 1.12
C GLU A 383 -25.22 12.15 0.04
N VAL A 384 -24.01 12.59 0.43
CA VAL A 384 -23.00 13.09 -0.51
C VAL A 384 -22.57 11.97 -1.47
N TYR A 385 -22.31 10.77 -0.96
CA TYR A 385 -21.98 9.60 -1.78
C TYR A 385 -23.13 9.20 -2.71
N ASP A 386 -24.37 9.17 -2.24
CA ASP A 386 -25.54 8.85 -3.06
C ASP A 386 -25.65 9.81 -4.25
N LYS A 387 -25.52 11.12 -4.03
CA LYS A 387 -25.53 12.11 -5.13
C LYS A 387 -24.30 12.00 -6.03
N ALA A 388 -23.13 11.70 -5.48
CA ALA A 388 -21.91 11.50 -6.26
C ALA A 388 -22.06 10.29 -7.19
N ILE A 389 -22.59 9.17 -6.69
CA ILE A 389 -22.87 7.96 -7.46
C ILE A 389 -23.90 8.25 -8.56
N GLN A 390 -25.00 8.92 -8.24
CA GLN A 390 -26.03 9.27 -9.22
C GLN A 390 -25.52 10.19 -10.33
N LYS A 391 -24.72 11.22 -9.99
CA LYS A 391 -24.11 12.09 -11.00
C LYS A 391 -23.05 11.38 -11.83
N THR A 392 -22.25 10.52 -11.20
CA THR A 392 -21.21 9.74 -11.90
C THR A 392 -21.83 8.79 -12.92
N ASP A 393 -22.93 8.16 -12.56
CA ASP A 393 -23.69 7.28 -13.45
C ASP A 393 -24.30 8.04 -14.64
N LYS A 394 -24.84 9.24 -14.42
CA LYS A 394 -25.38 10.09 -15.49
C LYS A 394 -24.31 10.65 -16.43
N MET A 395 -23.14 10.99 -15.90
CA MET A 395 -22.04 11.60 -16.65
C MET A 395 -21.07 10.57 -17.24
N GLY A 396 -21.16 9.30 -16.84
CA GLY A 396 -20.28 8.22 -17.25
C GLY A 396 -18.84 8.31 -16.71
N SER A 397 -18.47 9.37 -15.99
CA SER A 397 -17.12 9.58 -15.48
C SER A 397 -17.11 10.36 -14.17
N ILE A 398 -16.37 9.86 -13.18
CA ILE A 398 -16.14 10.57 -11.92
C ILE A 398 -15.35 11.86 -12.10
N HIS A 399 -14.46 11.91 -13.10
CA HIS A 399 -13.68 13.10 -13.42
C HIS A 399 -14.58 14.28 -13.82
N ALA A 400 -15.66 14.02 -14.57
CA ALA A 400 -16.63 15.04 -14.94
C ALA A 400 -17.38 15.60 -13.72
N VAL A 401 -17.74 14.73 -12.76
CA VAL A 401 -18.39 15.13 -11.50
C VAL A 401 -17.48 16.03 -10.67
N LEU A 402 -16.17 15.76 -10.65
CA LEU A 402 -15.19 16.57 -9.94
C LEU A 402 -14.98 17.94 -10.58
N VAL A 403 -14.85 17.99 -11.92
CA VAL A 403 -14.76 19.27 -12.63
C VAL A 403 -16.02 20.10 -12.39
N ALA A 404 -17.19 19.46 -12.32
CA ALA A 404 -18.42 20.15 -11.94
C ALA A 404 -18.39 20.66 -10.49
N LEU A 405 -17.75 19.95 -9.55
CA LEU A 405 -17.59 20.39 -8.16
C LEU A 405 -16.59 21.55 -8.00
N LEU A 406 -15.65 21.75 -8.93
CA LEU A 406 -14.76 22.92 -8.93
C LEU A 406 -15.52 24.23 -9.20
N ASN A 407 -16.71 24.16 -9.80
CA ASN A 407 -17.53 25.33 -10.05
C ASN A 407 -18.30 25.73 -8.76
N PRO A 408 -18.09 26.94 -8.20
CA PRO A 408 -18.71 27.38 -6.94
C PRO A 408 -20.25 27.35 -6.95
N SER A 409 -20.86 27.53 -8.13
CA SER A 409 -22.32 27.44 -8.31
C SER A 409 -22.91 26.08 -7.89
N ASN A 410 -22.12 25.00 -7.95
CA ASN A 410 -22.56 23.65 -7.61
C ASN A 410 -22.41 23.33 -6.11
N TRP A 411 -21.76 24.18 -5.31
CA TRP A 411 -21.54 23.94 -3.88
C TRP A 411 -22.84 24.00 -3.09
N GLY A 412 -23.81 24.80 -3.54
CA GLY A 412 -25.16 24.81 -2.96
C GLY A 412 -25.84 23.43 -2.97
N ALA A 413 -25.52 22.57 -3.95
CA ALA A 413 -26.04 21.21 -4.00
C ALA A 413 -25.40 20.27 -2.95
N VAL A 414 -24.16 20.55 -2.55
CA VAL A 414 -23.41 19.84 -1.50
C VAL A 414 -23.88 20.28 -0.11
N VAL A 415 -24.08 21.58 0.10
CA VAL A 415 -24.62 22.11 1.36
C VAL A 415 -26.03 21.55 1.63
N ARG A 416 -26.85 21.38 0.59
CA ARG A 416 -28.16 20.71 0.71
C ARG A 416 -28.09 19.22 1.09
N CYS A 417 -26.91 18.59 1.07
CA CYS A 417 -26.73 17.23 1.57
C CYS A 417 -26.55 17.16 3.10
N LEU A 418 -26.42 18.29 3.78
CA LEU A 418 -26.30 18.30 5.24
C LEU A 418 -27.55 17.67 5.88
N ARG A 419 -27.32 16.57 6.58
CA ARG A 419 -28.33 15.84 7.34
C ARG A 419 -27.95 15.83 8.82
N ARG A 420 -28.96 15.84 9.69
CA ARG A 420 -28.73 15.69 11.14
C ARG A 420 -28.16 14.30 11.45
N PRO A 421 -27.35 14.16 12.51
CA PRO A 421 -26.88 12.86 13.00
C PRO A 421 -28.07 11.92 13.22
N SER A 422 -28.02 10.72 12.65
CA SER A 422 -29.10 9.75 12.68
C SER A 422 -28.52 8.34 12.61
N MET A 423 -29.09 7.43 13.39
CA MET A 423 -28.75 6.00 13.38
C MET A 423 -29.57 5.22 12.34
N PHE A 424 -30.11 5.91 11.32
CA PHE A 424 -30.96 5.35 10.26
C PHE A 424 -32.17 4.54 10.78
N GLY A 425 -32.66 4.85 12.00
CA GLY A 425 -33.80 4.16 12.63
C GLY A 425 -33.52 2.69 13.02
N LEU A 426 -32.27 2.32 13.25
CA LEU A 426 -31.87 0.96 13.61
C LEU A 426 -32.25 0.60 15.05
N THR A 427 -32.56 -0.67 15.26
CA THR A 427 -32.88 -1.26 16.56
C THR A 427 -31.72 -2.10 17.11
N VAL A 428 -31.72 -2.37 18.42
CA VAL A 428 -30.65 -3.14 19.09
C VAL A 428 -30.49 -4.55 18.50
N SER A 429 -31.58 -5.16 18.02
CA SER A 429 -31.57 -6.46 17.34
C SER A 429 -30.84 -6.45 15.99
N ASP A 430 -30.83 -5.33 15.26
CA ASP A 430 -30.11 -5.21 13.99
C ASP A 430 -28.59 -5.27 14.20
N PHE A 431 -28.09 -4.75 15.33
CA PHE A 431 -26.67 -4.82 15.67
C PHE A 431 -26.21 -6.23 16.09
N GLN A 432 -27.11 -7.05 16.67
CA GLN A 432 -26.77 -8.40 17.14
C GLN A 432 -26.51 -9.39 16.00
N ARG A 433 -26.98 -9.09 14.79
CA ARG A 433 -26.76 -9.92 13.59
C ARG A 433 -25.34 -9.84 13.04
N ILE A 434 -24.59 -8.80 13.42
CA ILE A 434 -23.23 -8.58 12.95
C ILE A 434 -22.25 -9.37 13.84
N PRO A 435 -21.32 -10.15 13.26
CA PRO A 435 -20.38 -10.95 14.06
C PRO A 435 -19.50 -10.08 14.97
N LYS A 436 -19.48 -10.37 16.27
CA LYS A 436 -18.68 -9.60 17.25
C LYS A 436 -17.18 -9.73 17.02
N THR A 437 -16.72 -10.89 16.58
CA THR A 437 -15.31 -11.15 16.24
C THR A 437 -14.82 -10.25 15.13
N PHE A 438 -15.66 -9.99 14.13
CA PHE A 438 -15.38 -9.07 13.03
C PHE A 438 -15.21 -7.62 13.51
N ILE A 439 -16.07 -7.15 14.42
CA ILE A 439 -15.98 -5.81 15.00
C ILE A 439 -14.73 -5.67 15.88
N LEU A 440 -14.45 -6.66 16.72
CA LEU A 440 -13.26 -6.65 17.58
C LEU A 440 -11.97 -6.69 16.76
N ALA A 441 -11.94 -7.47 15.68
CA ALA A 441 -10.82 -7.48 14.74
C ALA A 441 -10.63 -6.10 14.10
N ASN A 442 -11.71 -5.41 13.70
CA ASN A 442 -11.61 -4.05 13.17
C ASN A 442 -11.02 -3.07 14.20
N VAL A 443 -11.47 -3.10 15.47
CA VAL A 443 -10.89 -2.27 16.55
C VAL A 443 -9.37 -2.47 16.66
N PHE A 444 -8.94 -3.73 16.73
CA PHE A 444 -7.53 -4.07 16.92
C PHE A 444 -6.68 -3.67 15.71
N VAL A 445 -7.14 -4.01 14.50
CA VAL A 445 -6.44 -3.70 13.24
C VAL A 445 -6.31 -2.19 13.03
N ILE A 446 -7.39 -1.43 13.27
CA ILE A 446 -7.35 0.04 13.17
C ILE A 446 -6.45 0.64 14.25
N GLY A 447 -6.46 0.10 15.48
CA GLY A 447 -5.57 0.55 16.54
C GLY A 447 -4.09 0.40 16.17
N ILE A 448 -3.69 -0.77 15.67
CA ILE A 448 -2.32 -1.03 15.20
C ILE A 448 -1.98 -0.12 14.01
N HIS A 449 -2.88 -0.02 13.02
CA HIS A 449 -2.65 0.82 11.84
C HIS A 449 -2.49 2.31 12.20
N THR A 450 -3.25 2.80 13.17
CA THR A 450 -3.22 4.21 13.57
C THR A 450 -1.95 4.53 14.37
N VAL A 451 -1.53 3.63 15.26
CA VAL A 451 -0.33 3.84 16.08
C VAL A 451 0.97 3.55 15.32
N GLY A 452 0.94 2.72 14.28
CA GLY A 452 2.13 2.13 13.65
C GLY A 452 3.21 3.14 13.24
N VAL A 453 2.86 4.15 12.43
CA VAL A 453 3.84 5.18 11.99
C VAL A 453 4.34 6.00 13.18
N VAL A 454 3.40 6.45 14.03
CA VAL A 454 3.68 7.33 15.17
C VAL A 454 4.60 6.64 16.19
N ALA A 455 4.32 5.37 16.52
CA ALA A 455 5.14 4.58 17.43
C ALA A 455 6.51 4.24 16.84
N SER A 456 6.63 4.11 15.51
CA SER A 456 7.92 3.83 14.87
C SER A 456 8.84 5.04 14.88
N VAL A 457 8.28 6.22 14.62
CA VAL A 457 8.97 7.51 14.80
C VAL A 457 9.39 7.69 16.26
N TYR A 458 8.48 7.43 17.20
CA TYR A 458 8.76 7.52 18.63
C TYR A 458 9.86 6.53 19.07
N ALA A 459 9.86 5.30 18.55
CA ALA A 459 10.89 4.31 18.82
C ALA A 459 12.24 4.70 18.19
N GLY A 460 12.22 5.30 16.99
CA GLY A 460 13.42 5.85 16.35
C GLY A 460 14.11 6.91 17.20
N ALA A 461 13.33 7.84 17.77
CA ALA A 461 13.84 8.84 18.70
C ALA A 461 14.35 8.24 20.02
N ALA A 462 13.79 7.10 20.44
CA ALA A 462 14.18 6.44 21.69
C ALA A 462 15.49 5.65 21.57
N VAL A 463 15.87 5.21 20.37
CA VAL A 463 17.09 4.45 20.10
C VAL A 463 17.90 5.11 18.98
N PRO A 464 18.71 6.14 19.29
CA PRO A 464 19.47 6.90 18.28
C PRO A 464 20.37 6.03 17.40
N ASP A 465 20.98 4.97 17.96
CA ASP A 465 21.87 4.06 17.22
C ASP A 465 21.15 3.25 16.12
N LEU A 466 19.82 3.08 16.24
CA LEU A 466 18.98 2.30 15.33
C LEU A 466 17.79 3.11 14.83
N GLU A 467 17.91 4.44 14.79
CA GLU A 467 16.82 5.37 14.53
C GLU A 467 16.09 5.07 13.20
N ARG A 468 16.87 4.88 12.12
CA ARG A 468 16.31 4.59 10.78
C ARG A 468 15.67 3.21 10.76
N THR A 469 16.28 2.24 11.46
CA THR A 469 15.79 0.87 11.54
C THR A 469 14.43 0.81 12.24
N ALA A 470 14.31 1.46 13.40
CA ALA A 470 13.06 1.56 14.15
C ALA A 470 11.97 2.34 13.39
N SER A 471 12.34 3.45 12.73
CA SER A 471 11.40 4.23 11.91
C SER A 471 10.83 3.42 10.73
N LEU A 472 11.66 2.60 10.08
CA LEU A 472 11.26 1.78 8.93
C LEU A 472 10.41 0.56 9.32
N LEU A 473 10.44 0.12 10.57
CA LEU A 473 9.54 -0.92 11.07
C LEU A 473 8.06 -0.50 11.00
N SER A 474 7.76 0.80 10.84
CA SER A 474 6.40 1.27 10.50
C SER A 474 5.80 0.57 9.30
N SER A 475 6.63 0.30 8.28
CA SER A 475 6.20 -0.41 7.07
C SER A 475 5.74 -1.82 7.40
N VAL A 476 6.47 -2.54 8.27
CA VAL A 476 6.14 -3.88 8.75
C VAL A 476 4.83 -3.86 9.54
N VAL A 477 4.71 -2.98 10.53
CA VAL A 477 3.52 -2.85 11.38
C VAL A 477 2.28 -2.54 10.55
N ASN A 478 2.35 -1.53 9.67
CA ASN A 478 1.24 -1.16 8.79
C ASN A 478 0.92 -2.24 7.75
N GLY A 479 1.94 -2.94 7.27
CA GLY A 479 1.80 -4.08 6.38
C GLY A 479 0.98 -5.21 7.00
N PHE A 480 1.32 -5.59 8.23
CA PHE A 480 0.55 -6.55 9.01
C PHE A 480 -0.89 -6.09 9.21
N ALA A 481 -1.11 -4.84 9.60
CA ALA A 481 -2.46 -4.30 9.77
C ALA A 481 -3.26 -4.32 8.46
N THR A 482 -2.64 -3.95 7.33
CA THR A 482 -3.27 -3.98 6.01
C THR A 482 -3.65 -5.40 5.58
N ILE A 483 -2.75 -6.37 5.79
CA ILE A 483 -3.01 -7.78 5.50
C ILE A 483 -4.14 -8.31 6.39
N ALA A 484 -4.13 -7.98 7.68
CA ALA A 484 -5.18 -8.38 8.61
C ALA A 484 -6.55 -7.78 8.23
N LEU A 485 -6.59 -6.51 7.81
CA LEU A 485 -7.80 -5.86 7.30
C LEU A 485 -8.34 -6.61 6.08
N GLY A 486 -7.47 -6.89 5.11
CA GLY A 486 -7.84 -7.55 3.85
C GLY A 486 -8.21 -9.03 3.98
N LEU A 487 -7.73 -9.71 5.02
CA LEU A 487 -8.03 -11.13 5.27
C LEU A 487 -9.22 -11.36 6.21
N ILE A 488 -9.45 -10.45 7.16
CA ILE A 488 -10.43 -10.66 8.24
C ILE A 488 -11.63 -9.73 8.08
N VAL A 489 -11.38 -8.44 7.86
CA VAL A 489 -12.44 -7.42 7.91
C VAL A 489 -13.11 -7.25 6.55
N ASP A 490 -12.33 -7.00 5.50
CA ASP A 490 -12.88 -6.72 4.17
C ASP A 490 -13.73 -7.86 3.58
N PRO A 491 -13.35 -9.15 3.69
CA PRO A 491 -14.15 -10.23 3.15
C PRO A 491 -15.53 -10.33 3.82
N THR A 492 -15.59 -10.21 5.15
CA THR A 492 -16.86 -10.28 5.89
C THR A 492 -17.77 -9.12 5.50
N ALA A 493 -17.24 -7.91 5.40
CA ALA A 493 -18.03 -6.76 5.02
C ALA A 493 -18.49 -6.79 3.56
N ALA A 494 -17.67 -7.33 2.65
CA ALA A 494 -18.04 -7.54 1.25
C ALA A 494 -19.17 -8.56 1.14
N VAL A 495 -19.10 -9.68 1.88
CA VAL A 495 -20.18 -10.70 1.91
C VAL A 495 -21.50 -10.10 2.39
N ILE A 496 -21.49 -9.35 3.51
CA ILE A 496 -22.72 -8.70 4.03
C ILE A 496 -23.30 -7.73 2.99
N THR A 497 -22.45 -6.96 2.32
CA THR A 497 -22.87 -6.01 1.28
C THR A 497 -23.46 -6.74 0.07
N GLN A 498 -22.80 -7.80 -0.41
CA GLN A 498 -23.25 -8.57 -1.57
C GLN A 498 -24.55 -9.32 -1.30
N GLU A 499 -24.67 -10.00 -0.15
CA GLU A 499 -25.89 -10.71 0.22
C GLU A 499 -27.09 -9.76 0.36
N THR A 500 -26.85 -8.49 0.69
CA THR A 500 -27.89 -7.45 0.72
C THR A 500 -28.28 -6.99 -0.68
N LEU A 501 -27.31 -6.85 -1.60
CA LEU A 501 -27.58 -6.54 -3.01
C LEU A 501 -28.31 -7.68 -3.72
N ASP A 502 -28.02 -8.92 -3.34
CA ASP A 502 -28.69 -10.14 -3.82
C ASP A 502 -30.06 -10.38 -3.14
N GLU A 503 -30.55 -9.44 -2.32
CA GLU A 503 -31.81 -9.54 -1.56
C GLU A 503 -31.89 -10.72 -0.55
N LYS A 504 -30.76 -11.35 -0.24
CA LYS A 504 -30.67 -12.44 0.77
C LYS A 504 -30.65 -11.91 2.20
N ARG A 505 -30.34 -10.62 2.38
CA ARG A 505 -30.33 -9.90 3.67
C ARG A 505 -31.02 -8.55 3.57
N PRO A 506 -31.58 -8.04 4.68
CA PRO A 506 -32.20 -6.71 4.70
C PRO A 506 -31.14 -5.60 4.63
N ALA A 507 -31.47 -4.49 3.96
CA ALA A 507 -30.60 -3.31 3.87
C ALA A 507 -30.16 -2.73 5.22
N LYS A 508 -30.96 -2.95 6.28
CA LYS A 508 -30.65 -2.57 7.65
C LYS A 508 -29.35 -3.20 8.17
N ASP A 509 -29.00 -4.40 7.73
CA ASP A 509 -27.78 -5.08 8.17
C ASP A 509 -26.52 -4.34 7.69
N VAL A 510 -26.55 -3.76 6.48
CA VAL A 510 -25.42 -2.95 5.95
C VAL A 510 -25.32 -1.60 6.66
N TYR A 511 -26.45 -1.00 7.05
CA TYR A 511 -26.45 0.21 7.87
C TYR A 511 -25.88 -0.05 9.27
N ALA A 512 -26.32 -1.14 9.91
CA ALA A 512 -25.82 -1.57 11.21
C ALA A 512 -24.31 -1.86 11.14
N MET A 513 -23.87 -2.59 10.11
CA MET A 513 -22.45 -2.84 9.85
C MET A 513 -21.66 -1.53 9.70
N GLY A 514 -22.11 -0.60 8.85
CA GLY A 514 -21.39 0.64 8.61
C GLY A 514 -21.25 1.52 9.85
N ILE A 515 -22.30 1.58 10.69
CA ILE A 515 -22.24 2.29 11.98
C ILE A 515 -21.25 1.61 12.92
N LEU A 516 -21.35 0.28 13.10
CA LEU A 516 -20.45 -0.46 13.99
C LEU A 516 -19.00 -0.37 13.53
N LEU A 517 -18.74 -0.31 12.22
CA LEU A 517 -17.41 -0.13 11.67
C LEU A 517 -16.82 1.26 11.96
N ILE A 518 -17.63 2.33 11.87
CA ILE A 518 -17.18 3.67 12.24
C ILE A 518 -16.96 3.78 13.76
N ILE A 519 -17.87 3.21 14.57
CA ILE A 519 -17.70 3.18 16.04
C ILE A 519 -16.46 2.37 16.42
N SER A 520 -16.23 1.22 15.80
CA SER A 520 -15.01 0.44 16.06
C SER A 520 -13.75 1.12 15.53
N MET A 521 -13.83 1.90 14.44
CA MET A 521 -12.73 2.76 14.01
C MET A 521 -12.41 3.81 15.09
N LEU A 522 -13.41 4.47 15.65
CA LEU A 522 -13.25 5.41 16.77
C LEU A 522 -12.60 4.73 17.99
N ILE A 523 -13.14 3.58 18.41
CA ILE A 523 -12.57 2.81 19.54
C ILE A 523 -11.13 2.39 19.22
N GLY A 524 -10.83 1.96 17.99
CA GLY A 524 -9.48 1.61 17.55
C GLY A 524 -8.53 2.81 17.60
N THR A 525 -8.94 3.99 17.15
CA THR A 525 -8.14 5.22 17.25
C THR A 525 -7.93 5.67 18.69
N ILE A 526 -8.91 5.47 19.58
CA ILE A 526 -8.72 5.72 21.02
C ILE A 526 -7.76 4.69 21.62
N LEU A 527 -7.90 3.41 21.25
CA LEU A 527 -6.97 2.35 21.65
C LEU A 527 -5.53 2.66 21.21
N SER A 528 -5.35 3.30 20.05
CA SER A 528 -4.02 3.70 19.55
C SER A 528 -3.26 4.63 20.51
N GLN A 529 -3.97 5.45 21.30
CA GLN A 529 -3.39 6.30 22.34
C GLN A 529 -2.75 5.48 23.47
N VAL A 530 -3.46 4.43 23.89
CA VAL A 530 -3.01 3.51 24.93
C VAL A 530 -1.90 2.61 24.41
N LEU A 531 -1.98 2.24 23.13
CA LEU A 531 -0.99 1.39 22.47
C LEU A 531 0.34 2.10 22.17
N LEU A 532 0.44 3.43 22.29
CA LEU A 532 1.65 4.16 21.89
C LEU A 532 2.91 3.67 22.62
N GLU A 533 2.88 3.57 23.94
CA GLU A 533 4.03 3.09 24.74
C GLU A 533 4.36 1.60 24.48
N PRO A 534 3.42 0.64 24.56
CA PRO A 534 3.76 -0.74 24.28
C PRO A 534 4.18 -0.96 22.82
N ALA A 535 3.61 -0.22 21.87
CA ALA A 535 4.03 -0.30 20.47
C ALA A 535 5.46 0.21 20.29
N ARG A 536 5.85 1.30 20.95
CA ARG A 536 7.24 1.80 20.96
C ARG A 536 8.20 0.70 21.39
N TRP A 537 7.92 0.04 22.53
CA TRP A 537 8.77 -1.02 23.07
C TRP A 537 8.88 -2.24 22.15
N VAL A 538 7.76 -2.66 21.53
CA VAL A 538 7.77 -3.77 20.56
C VAL A 538 8.62 -3.43 19.34
N ILE A 539 8.54 -2.19 18.84
CA ILE A 539 9.30 -1.74 17.68
C ILE A 539 10.80 -1.62 18.02
N GLU A 540 11.13 -1.05 19.17
CA GLU A 540 12.49 -0.98 19.71
C GLU A 540 13.13 -2.36 19.82
N THR A 541 12.41 -3.32 20.42
CA THR A 541 12.86 -4.71 20.51
C THR A 541 13.06 -5.34 19.13
N GLY A 542 12.13 -5.09 18.21
CA GLY A 542 12.24 -5.54 16.82
C GLY A 542 13.46 -4.97 16.10
N ALA A 543 13.80 -3.71 16.35
CA ALA A 543 14.97 -3.05 15.77
C ALA A 543 16.27 -3.72 16.28
N HIS A 544 16.38 -3.99 17.58
CA HIS A 544 17.52 -4.71 18.15
C HIS A 544 17.66 -6.13 17.60
N ILE A 545 16.57 -6.88 17.45
CA ILE A 545 16.59 -8.23 16.86
C ILE A 545 17.10 -8.17 15.41
N LEU A 546 16.59 -7.24 14.60
CA LEU A 546 17.06 -7.08 13.22
C LEU A 546 18.54 -6.69 13.15
N ALA A 547 19.00 -5.85 14.08
CA ALA A 547 20.40 -5.44 14.14
C ALA A 547 21.35 -6.60 14.49
N GLN A 548 20.88 -7.64 15.19
CA GLN A 548 21.66 -8.84 15.52
C GLN A 548 21.69 -9.89 14.40
N ILE A 549 20.68 -9.91 13.52
CA ILE A 549 20.56 -10.88 12.41
C ILE A 549 21.53 -10.53 11.26
N LEU A 550 21.81 -9.23 11.10
CA LEU A 550 22.73 -8.67 10.09
C LEU A 550 24.11 -8.44 10.66
#